data_AF-A0AB73ND09-F1
#
_entry.id   AF-A0AB73ND09-F1
#
_cell.length_a   1.000
_cell.length_b   1.000
_cell.length_c   1.000
_cell.angle_alpha   90.00
_cell.angle_beta   90.00
_cell.angle_gamma   90.00
#
_symmetry.space_group_name_H-M   'P 1'
#
loop_
_entity.id
_entity.type
_entity.pdbx_description
1 polymer ?
#
loop_
_entity_poly.entity_id
_entity_poly.type
_entity_poly.pdbx_seq_one_letter_code
_entity_poly.pdbx_strand_id
1 'polypeptide(L)' 'MNKLIVLVKHFVIKHPYLSVILLGLLSSLLGIAIEYIINRDFLYQGIYGLIFYYLITLPYVKFKLSKKK' A
#
# COMPACT_ATOMS: atom_id res chain seq x y z
N MET A 1 -2.17 -24.97 0.81
CA MET A 1 -1.93 -23.50 0.86
C MET A 1 -3.26 -22.80 0.59
N ASN A 2 -3.65 -21.81 1.40
CA ASN A 2 -4.97 -21.16 1.27
C ASN A 2 -5.14 -20.51 -0.12
N LYS A 3 -6.26 -20.80 -0.80
CA LYS A 3 -6.55 -20.35 -2.17
C LYS A 3 -6.49 -18.82 -2.31
N LEU A 4 -6.88 -18.10 -1.26
CA LEU A 4 -6.83 -16.65 -1.19
C LEU A 4 -5.38 -16.12 -1.28
N ILE A 5 -4.45 -16.75 -0.55
CA ILE A 5 -3.04 -16.36 -0.51
C ILE A 5 -2.39 -16.54 -1.89
N VAL A 6 -2.74 -17.63 -2.59
CA VAL A 6 -2.25 -17.88 -3.96
C VAL A 6 -2.72 -16.78 -4.91
N LEU A 7 -3.99 -16.40 -4.82
CA LEU A 7 -4.58 -15.37 -5.67
C LEU A 7 -3.92 -14.00 -5.44
N VAL A 8 -3.74 -13.61 -4.17
CA VAL A 8 -3.05 -12.35 -3.81
C VAL A 8 -1.61 -12.36 -4.33
N LYS A 9 -0.89 -13.47 -4.14
CA LYS A 9 0.50 -13.58 -4.62
C LYS A 9 0.58 -13.44 -6.15
N HIS A 10 -0.34 -14.07 -6.87
CA HIS A 10 -0.38 -13.98 -8.33
C HIS A 10 -0.70 -12.54 -8.79
N PHE A 11 -1.65 -11.88 -8.13
CA PHE A 11 -1.99 -10.48 -8.40
C PHE A 11 -0.80 -9.55 -8.17
N VAL A 12 -0.06 -9.70 -7.06
CA VAL A 12 1.11 -8.88 -6.74
C VAL A 12 2.22 -9.02 -7.77
N ILE A 13 2.42 -10.23 -8.29
CA ILE A 13 3.42 -10.48 -9.34
C ILE A 13 3.00 -9.84 -10.67
N LYS A 14 1.72 -9.99 -11.04
CA LYS A 14 1.20 -9.50 -12.33
C LYS A 14 1.00 -7.98 -12.36
N HIS A 15 0.64 -7.37 -11.22
CA HIS A 15 0.32 -5.96 -11.10
C HIS A 15 1.09 -5.32 -9.92
N PRO A 16 2.42 -5.22 -10.01
CA PRO A 16 3.27 -4.81 -8.89
C PRO A 16 3.03 -3.36 -8.45
N TYR A 17 2.80 -2.43 -9.38
CA TYR A 17 2.48 -1.03 -9.05
C TYR A 17 1.08 -0.88 -8.43
N LEU A 18 0.08 -1.54 -9.03
CA LEU A 18 -1.29 -1.51 -8.53
C LEU A 18 -1.39 -2.09 -7.11
N SER A 19 -0.59 -3.11 -6.82
CA SER A 19 -0.53 -3.71 -5.48
C SER A 19 0.00 -2.76 -4.43
N VAL A 20 1.04 -1.97 -4.76
CA VAL A 20 1.56 -0.92 -3.86
C VAL A 20 0.51 0.16 -3.63
N ILE A 21 -0.18 0.60 -4.70
CA ILE A 21 -1.25 1.60 -4.60
C ILE A 21 -2.38 1.11 -3.70
N LEU A 22 -2.89 -0.11 -3.94
CA LEU A 22 -3.97 -0.65 -3.11
C LEU A 22 -3.55 -0.80 -1.65
N LEU A 23 -2.32 -1.27 -1.40
CA LEU A 23 -1.82 -1.43 -0.04
C LEU A 23 -1.70 -0.08 0.68
N GLY A 24 -1.17 0.94 0.00
CA GLY A 24 -1.08 2.30 0.54
C GLY A 24 -2.45 2.87 0.90
N LEU A 25 -3.41 2.80 -0.02
CA LEU A 25 -4.79 3.27 0.21
C LEU A 25 -5.45 2.55 1.38
N LEU A 26 -5.38 1.22 1.42
CA LEU A 26 -5.97 0.43 2.52
C LEU A 26 -5.32 0.76 3.86
N SER A 27 -3.99 0.88 3.90
CA SER A 27 -3.26 1.22 5.13
C SER A 27 -3.58 2.62 5.61
N SER A 28 -3.69 3.59 4.69
CA SER A 28 -4.06 4.97 5.00
C SER A 28 -5.49 5.08 5.51
N LEU A 29 -6.44 4.38 4.87
CA LEU A 29 -7.84 4.33 5.34
C LEU A 29 -7.93 3.72 6.73
N LEU A 30 -7.21 2.62 6.99
CA LEU A 30 -7.16 2.01 8.32
C LEU A 30 -6.53 2.95 9.35
N GLY A 31 -5.44 3.63 9.02
CA GLY A 31 -4.80 4.60 9.92
C GLY A 31 -5.74 5.74 10.30
N ILE A 32 -6.41 6.35 9.31
CA ILE A 32 -7.39 7.41 9.55
C ILE A 32 -8.58 6.89 10.37
N ALA A 33 -9.07 5.68 10.06
CA ALA A 33 -10.17 5.08 10.79
C ALA A 33 -9.83 4.81 12.26
N ILE A 34 -8.62 4.29 12.54
CA ILE A 34 -8.13 4.05 13.90
C ILE A 34 -8.02 5.38 14.66
N GLU A 35 -7.40 6.40 14.05
CA GLU A 35 -7.27 7.74 14.63
C GLU A 35 -8.65 8.30 15.01
N TYR A 36 -9.61 8.20 14.09
CA TYR A 36 -10.97 8.67 14.33
C TYR A 36 -11.69 7.87 15.42
N ILE A 37 -11.50 6.55 15.50
CA ILE A 37 -12.13 5.72 16.54
C ILE A 37 -11.60 6.08 17.93
N ILE A 38 -10.29 6.30 18.05
CA ILE A 38 -9.62 6.54 19.34
C ILE A 38 -9.79 7.99 19.79
N ASN A 39 -9.48 8.94 18.90
CA ASN A 39 -9.37 10.36 19.23
C ASN A 39 -10.59 11.18 18.77
N ARG A 40 -11.52 10.59 18.01
CA ARG A 40 -12.65 11.30 17.35
C ARG A 40 -12.20 12.45 16.44
N ASP A 41 -10.93 12.45 16.05
CA ASP A 41 -10.32 13.45 15.20
C ASP A 41 -9.99 12.88 13.83
N PHE A 42 -10.23 13.69 12.79
CA PHE A 42 -9.81 13.40 11.44
C PHE A 42 -8.51 14.14 11.16
N LEU A 43 -7.39 13.51 11.49
CA LEU A 43 -6.07 14.03 11.11
C LEU A 43 -5.82 13.83 9.62
N TYR A 44 -6.31 14.76 8.81
CA TYR A 44 -6.10 14.80 7.35
C TYR A 44 -4.60 14.81 6.96
N GLN A 45 -3.74 15.25 7.88
CA GLN A 45 -2.27 15.22 7.74
C GLN A 45 -1.72 13.80 7.55
N GLY A 46 -2.48 12.75 7.92
CA GLY A 46 -2.13 11.36 7.62
C GLY A 46 -1.93 11.07 6.13
N ILE A 47 -2.45 11.93 5.24
CA ILE A 47 -2.22 11.83 3.79
C ILE A 47 -0.74 12.02 3.42
N TYR A 48 0.04 12.77 4.21
CA TYR A 48 1.47 12.93 3.96
C TYR A 48 2.23 11.61 4.13
N GLY A 49 1.80 10.75 5.06
CA GLY A 49 2.34 9.40 5.22
C GLY A 49 2.08 8.53 3.98
N LEU A 50 0.89 8.64 3.39
CA LEU A 50 0.54 7.94 2.16
C LEU A 50 1.40 8.41 0.97
N ILE A 51 1.57 9.73 0.83
CA ILE A 51 2.41 10.32 -0.23
C ILE A 51 3.87 9.86 -0.06
N PHE A 52 4.40 9.93 1.16
CA PHE A 52 5.77 9.49 1.47
C PHE A 52 5.97 8.00 1.17
N TYR A 53 5.00 7.16 1.54
CA TYR A 53 5.00 5.74 1.21
C TYR A 53 5.09 5.49 -0.30
N TYR A 54 4.35 6.23 -1.12
CA TYR A 54 4.41 6.09 -2.58
C TYR A 54 5.70 6.60 -3.19
N LEU A 55 6.23 7.73 -2.68
CA LEU A 55 7.51 8.29 -3.15
C LEU A 55 8.67 7.31 -2.99
N ILE A 56 8.64 6.46 -1.96
CA ILE A 56 9.68 5.45 -1.74
C ILE A 56 9.36 4.16 -2.50
N THR A 57 8.13 3.67 -2.36
CA THR A 57 7.81 2.29 -2.73
C THR A 57 7.60 2.11 -4.24
N LEU A 58 7.08 3.12 -4.94
CA LEU A 58 6.89 3.04 -6.40
C LEU A 58 8.24 3.01 -7.16
N PRO A 59 9.23 3.87 -6.87
CA PRO A 59 10.56 3.74 -7.45
C PRO A 59 11.25 2.42 -7.07
N TYR A 60 11.08 1.96 -5.83
CA TYR A 60 11.62 0.67 -5.39
C TYR A 60 11.08 -0.50 -6.21
N VAL A 61 9.77 -0.51 -6.52
CA VAL A 61 9.18 -1.52 -7.41
C VAL A 61 9.84 -1.48 -8.80
N LYS A 62 10.03 -0.29 -9.37
CA LYS A 62 10.71 -0.14 -10.66
C LYS A 62 12.12 -0.73 -10.63
N PHE A 63 12.90 -0.40 -9.59
CA PHE A 63 14.26 -0.93 -9.40
C PHE A 63 14.26 -2.46 -9.29
N LYS A 64 13.33 -3.04 -8.53
CA LYS A 64 13.21 -4.49 -8.34
C LYS A 64 12.82 -5.22 -9.63
N LEU A 65 11.94 -4.64 -10.44
CA LEU A 65 11.57 -5.19 -11.74
C LEU A 65 12.73 -5.11 -12.74
N SER A 66 13.51 -4.02 -12.70
CA SER A 66 14.70 -3.86 -13.54
C SER A 66 15.78 -4.91 -13.27
N LYS A 67 15.95 -5.33 -12.01
CA LYS A 67 16.91 -6.40 -11.63
C LYS A 67 16.43 -7.82 -11.93
N LYS A 68 15.15 -7.99 -12.24
CA LYS A 68 14.55 -9.29 -12.57
C LYS A 68 14.56 -9.59 -14.09
N LYS A 69 14.77 -8.57 -14.91
CA LYS A 69 15.07 -8.72 -16.34
C LYS A 69 16.56 -8.97 -16.52
#